data_AF-A0A3P8VZJ3-F1
#
_entry.id   AF-A0A3P8VZJ3-F1
#
_cell.length_a   1.000
_cell.length_b   1.000
_cell.length_c   1.000
_cell.angle_alpha   90.00
_cell.angle_beta   90.00
_cell.angle_gamma   90.00
#
_symmetry.space_group_name_H-M   'P 1'
#
loop_
_entity.id
_entity.type
_entity.pdbx_description
1 polymer ?
#
loop_
_entity_poly.entity_id
_entity_poly.type
_entity_poly.pdbx_seq_one_letter_code
_entity_poly.pdbx_strand_id
1 'polypeptide(L)'
;MSQFEEVNVHGYEEFCQAIAERKGKDIFVYFSGNKDAEGKSWCPDCVKAEPVVRGEMSNLPDGSVFIYCQVGERTYWKNPNNDFKKNLKLTGVPTLMRYGTVRKNCRLTLSSTFLNGLFIFVYISLCVSLRSWWRRSVSKATL
;
A
#
# COMPACT_ATOMS: atom_id res chain seq x y z
N MET A 1 -0.10 -20.20 -12.64
CA MET A 1 -0.67 -19.60 -11.41
C MET A 1 0.51 -19.00 -10.69
N SER A 2 0.56 -17.67 -10.56
CA SER A 2 1.68 -17.00 -9.90
C SER A 2 1.82 -17.56 -8.49
N GLN A 3 2.97 -18.15 -8.19
CA GLN A 3 3.18 -18.84 -6.92
C GLN A 3 3.74 -17.84 -5.92
N PHE A 4 2.88 -17.03 -5.32
CA PHE A 4 3.26 -16.10 -4.25
C PHE A 4 2.79 -16.61 -2.88
N GLU A 5 3.56 -16.32 -1.84
CA GLU A 5 3.24 -16.66 -0.46
C GLU A 5 2.55 -15.45 0.21
N GLU A 6 1.25 -15.55 0.52
CA GLU A 6 0.53 -14.49 1.26
C GLU A 6 0.68 -14.70 2.78
N VAL A 7 1.14 -13.66 3.47
CA VAL A 7 1.36 -13.65 4.93
C VAL A 7 0.59 -12.46 5.51
N ASN A 8 -0.31 -12.73 6.45
CA ASN A 8 -1.04 -11.67 7.16
C ASN A 8 -0.38 -11.44 8.52
N VAL A 9 -0.02 -10.19 8.82
CA VAL A 9 0.58 -9.79 10.09
C VAL A 9 -0.14 -8.59 10.68
N HIS A 10 -0.13 -8.50 12.00
CA HIS A 10 -0.72 -7.40 12.74
C HIS A 10 0.32 -6.76 13.67
N GLY A 11 0.55 -5.47 13.48
CA GLY A 11 1.53 -4.71 14.27
C GLY A 11 2.97 -4.88 13.79
N TYR A 12 3.86 -4.10 14.41
CA TYR A 12 5.24 -3.94 13.96
C TYR A 12 6.12 -5.15 14.30
N GLU A 13 5.88 -5.78 15.44
CA GLU A 13 6.67 -6.93 15.92
C GLU A 13 6.47 -8.15 15.01
N GLU A 14 5.22 -8.53 14.74
CA GLU A 14 4.89 -9.62 13.81
C GLU A 14 5.42 -9.34 12.40
N PHE A 15 5.35 -8.09 11.96
CA PHE A 15 5.94 -7.66 10.70
C PHE A 15 7.45 -7.90 10.64
N CYS A 16 8.19 -7.53 11.69
CA CYS A 16 9.63 -7.78 11.78
C CYS A 16 9.94 -9.27 11.78
N GLN A 17 9.16 -10.09 12.48
CA GLN A 17 9.32 -11.54 12.51
C GLN A 17 9.07 -12.16 11.13
N ALA A 18 7.98 -11.77 10.45
CA ALA A 18 7.64 -12.30 9.14
C ALA A 18 8.71 -12.00 8.08
N ILE A 19 9.32 -10.81 8.15
CA ILE A 19 10.49 -10.48 7.33
C ILE A 19 11.70 -11.33 7.72
N ALA A 20 11.94 -11.51 9.01
CA ALA A 20 13.11 -12.22 9.49
C ALA A 20 13.14 -13.70 9.06
N GLU A 21 11.98 -14.34 9.05
CA GLU A 21 11.79 -15.73 8.59
C GLU A 21 11.98 -15.89 7.08
N ARG A 22 11.77 -14.82 6.29
CA ARG A 22 11.70 -14.88 4.81
C ARG A 22 12.84 -14.12 4.14
N LYS A 23 13.94 -13.91 4.86
CA LYS A 23 15.15 -13.27 4.35
C LYS A 23 15.64 -14.01 3.09
N GLY A 24 15.90 -13.25 2.03
CA GLY A 24 16.41 -13.77 0.75
C GLY A 24 15.37 -13.99 -0.33
N LYS A 25 14.06 -13.88 -0.01
CA LYS A 25 12.99 -13.83 -1.01
C LYS A 25 12.66 -12.38 -1.40
N ASP A 26 11.99 -12.20 -2.54
CA ASP A 26 11.37 -10.94 -2.91
C ASP A 26 10.12 -10.70 -2.05
N ILE A 27 10.22 -9.77 -1.10
CA ILE A 27 9.13 -9.47 -0.17
C ILE A 27 8.44 -8.18 -0.62
N PHE A 28 7.13 -8.24 -0.79
CA PHE A 28 6.25 -7.10 -1.02
C PHE A 28 5.37 -6.90 0.21
N VAL A 29 5.40 -5.71 0.78
CA VAL A 29 4.67 -5.39 2.01
C VAL A 29 3.60 -4.36 1.69
N TYR A 30 2.36 -4.70 2.03
CA TYR A 30 1.23 -3.79 1.96
C TYR A 30 0.79 -3.38 3.37
N PHE A 31 0.96 -2.10 3.68
CA PHE A 31 0.51 -1.51 4.93
C PHE A 31 -0.92 -1.01 4.78
N SER A 32 -1.82 -1.60 5.57
CA SER A 32 -3.23 -1.25 5.62
C SER A 32 -3.66 -0.89 7.05
N GLY A 33 -4.73 -0.11 7.16
CA GLY A 33 -5.40 0.10 8.46
C GLY A 33 -6.07 -1.18 8.95
N ASN A 34 -6.13 -1.35 10.27
CA ASN A 34 -6.85 -2.47 10.90
C ASN A 34 -8.27 -2.62 10.34
N LYS A 35 -8.66 -3.88 10.10
CA LYS A 35 -10.00 -4.26 9.67
C LYS A 35 -10.90 -4.44 10.90
N ASP A 36 -12.12 -3.95 10.80
CA ASP A 36 -13.16 -4.27 11.77
C ASP A 36 -13.66 -5.72 11.61
N ALA A 37 -14.61 -6.13 12.46
CA ALA A 37 -15.22 -7.46 12.39
C ALA A 37 -15.95 -7.73 11.05
N GLU A 38 -16.27 -6.69 10.30
CA GLU A 38 -16.91 -6.74 8.99
C GLU A 38 -15.86 -6.85 7.85
N GLY A 39 -14.57 -6.92 8.22
CA GLY A 39 -13.45 -7.02 7.28
C GLY A 39 -13.11 -5.70 6.59
N LYS A 40 -13.61 -4.57 7.08
CA LYS A 40 -13.45 -3.26 6.47
C LYS A 40 -12.40 -2.45 7.23
N SER A 41 -11.40 -1.94 6.51
CA SER A 41 -10.42 -1.05 7.12
C SER A 41 -11.06 0.29 7.47
N TRP A 42 -10.66 0.86 8.62
CA TRP A 42 -11.07 2.22 9.03
C TRP A 42 -10.67 3.33 8.03
N CYS A 43 -9.73 3.02 7.13
CA CYS A 43 -9.29 3.91 6.07
C CYS A 43 -10.04 3.63 4.76
N PRO A 44 -10.81 4.60 4.21
CA PRO A 44 -11.57 4.40 2.98
C PRO A 44 -10.66 4.19 1.76
N ASP A 45 -9.46 4.76 1.76
CA ASP A 45 -8.49 4.57 0.67
C ASP A 45 -7.92 3.15 0.67
N CYS A 46 -7.73 2.54 1.85
CA CYS A 46 -7.32 1.14 1.97
C CYS A 46 -8.38 0.20 1.36
N VAL A 47 -9.66 0.45 1.64
CA VAL A 47 -10.78 -0.35 1.09
C VAL A 47 -10.82 -0.29 -0.44
N LYS A 48 -10.51 0.87 -1.04
CA LYS A 48 -10.47 1.03 -2.50
C LYS A 48 -9.20 0.47 -3.14
N ALA A 49 -8.08 0.56 -2.44
CA ALA A 49 -6.78 0.12 -2.96
C ALA A 49 -6.60 -1.40 -2.88
N GLU A 50 -7.18 -2.07 -1.89
CA GLU A 50 -7.06 -3.52 -1.71
C GLU A 50 -7.41 -4.34 -2.98
N PRO A 51 -8.56 -4.13 -3.65
CA PRO A 51 -8.88 -4.88 -4.88
C PRO A 51 -7.90 -4.60 -6.02
N VAL A 52 -7.36 -3.38 -6.10
CA VAL A 52 -6.36 -3.01 -7.12
C VAL A 52 -5.06 -3.76 -6.85
N VAL A 53 -4.57 -3.75 -5.62
CA VAL A 53 -3.34 -4.46 -5.23
C VAL A 53 -3.50 -5.96 -5.46
N ARG A 54 -4.64 -6.55 -5.07
CA ARG A 54 -4.93 -7.97 -5.32
C ARG A 54 -5.01 -8.31 -6.81
N GLY A 55 -5.51 -7.40 -7.64
CA GLY A 55 -5.48 -7.55 -9.10
C GLY A 55 -4.07 -7.57 -9.69
N GLU A 56 -3.15 -6.79 -9.11
CA GLU A 56 -1.75 -6.74 -9.56
C GLU A 56 -0.87 -7.87 -8.99
N MET A 57 -1.35 -8.62 -7.98
CA MET A 57 -0.60 -9.76 -7.43
C MET A 57 -0.30 -10.83 -8.47
N SER A 58 -1.13 -10.97 -9.50
CA SER A 58 -0.89 -11.93 -10.58
C SER A 58 0.39 -11.66 -11.36
N ASN A 59 0.86 -10.41 -11.34
CA ASN A 59 2.07 -9.94 -12.03
C ASN A 59 3.34 -10.06 -11.18
N LEU A 60 3.22 -10.55 -9.93
CA LEU A 60 4.37 -10.74 -9.07
C LEU A 60 5.25 -11.90 -9.55
N PRO A 61 6.58 -11.81 -9.36
CA PRO A 61 7.48 -12.89 -9.73
C PRO A 61 7.19 -14.14 -8.89
N ASP A 62 7.35 -15.31 -9.50
CA ASP A 62 7.16 -16.59 -8.83
C ASP A 62 8.13 -16.74 -7.65
N GLY A 63 7.62 -17.25 -6.53
CA GLY A 63 8.38 -17.38 -5.28
C GLY A 63 8.49 -16.09 -4.46
N SER A 64 7.79 -15.03 -4.86
CA SER A 64 7.67 -13.81 -4.04
C SER A 64 6.77 -14.01 -2.83
N VAL A 65 6.99 -13.16 -1.82
CA VAL A 65 6.21 -13.14 -0.58
C VAL A 65 5.41 -11.84 -0.57
N PHE A 66 4.11 -11.94 -0.38
CA PHE A 66 3.24 -10.80 -0.15
C PHE A 66 2.84 -10.74 1.34
N ILE A 67 3.28 -9.70 2.04
CA ILE A 67 2.96 -9.45 3.44
C ILE A 67 1.86 -8.40 3.52
N TYR A 68 0.69 -8.79 3.99
CA TYR A 68 -0.38 -7.87 4.37
C TYR A 68 -0.19 -7.46 5.83
N CYS A 69 0.27 -6.23 6.06
CA CYS A 69 0.56 -5.69 7.37
C CYS A 69 -0.54 -4.74 7.83
N GLN A 70 -1.25 -5.14 8.88
CA GLN A 70 -2.19 -4.27 9.57
C GLN A 70 -1.44 -3.39 10.56
N VAL A 71 -1.47 -2.07 10.34
CA VAL A 71 -0.75 -1.11 11.20
C VAL A 71 -1.42 -0.89 12.55
N GLY A 72 -2.59 -1.48 12.77
CA GLY A 72 -3.41 -1.31 13.97
C GLY A 72 -4.46 -0.20 13.85
N GLU A 73 -4.94 0.24 15.01
CA GLU A 73 -6.03 1.19 15.15
C GLU A 73 -5.70 2.59 14.60
N ARG A 74 -6.74 3.32 14.21
CA ARG A 74 -6.59 4.68 13.68
C ARG A 74 -5.91 5.62 14.69
N THR A 75 -6.14 5.43 15.98
CA THR A 75 -5.53 6.20 17.07
C THR A 75 -4.03 5.96 17.15
N TYR A 76 -3.60 4.70 17.05
CA TYR A 76 -2.19 4.32 17.00
C TYR A 76 -1.51 4.87 15.73
N TRP A 77 -2.18 4.79 14.58
CA TRP A 77 -1.64 5.35 13.34
C TRP A 77 -1.47 6.87 13.38
N LYS A 78 -2.39 7.61 14.03
CA LYS A 78 -2.29 9.07 14.16
C LYS A 78 -1.06 9.49 14.97
N ASN A 79 -0.62 8.69 15.94
CA ASN A 79 0.55 9.00 16.75
C ASN A 79 1.81 9.14 15.87
N PRO A 80 2.53 10.28 15.88
CA PRO A 80 3.78 10.42 15.14
C PRO A 80 4.90 9.53 15.69
N ASN A 81 4.79 9.11 16.96
CA ASN A 81 5.79 8.30 17.64
C ASN A 81 5.61 6.79 17.47
N ASN A 82 4.76 6.35 16.55
CA ASN A 82 4.55 4.93 16.28
C ASN A 82 5.75 4.28 15.60
N ASP A 83 5.86 2.96 15.74
CA ASP A 83 7.04 2.21 15.31
C ASP A 83 7.18 2.21 13.78
N PHE A 84 6.05 2.20 13.06
CA PHE A 84 6.03 2.27 11.60
C PHE A 84 6.58 3.60 11.06
N LYS A 85 6.20 4.75 11.65
CA LYS A 85 6.69 6.07 11.23
C LYS A 85 8.13 6.31 11.65
N LYS A 86 8.53 5.83 12.84
CA LYS A 86 9.90 5.97 13.32
C LYS A 86 10.88 5.12 12.52
N ASN A 87 10.56 3.84 12.35
CA ASN A 87 11.48 2.87 11.73
C ASN A 87 11.38 2.86 10.21
N LEU A 88 10.16 2.91 9.65
CA LEU A 88 9.93 2.81 8.20
C LEU A 88 9.64 4.16 7.53
N LYS A 89 9.48 5.25 8.30
CA LYS A 89 9.19 6.60 7.78
C LYS A 89 7.96 6.66 6.86
N LEU A 90 6.97 5.80 7.14
CA LEU A 90 5.72 5.80 6.39
C LEU A 90 4.97 7.11 6.62
N THR A 91 4.55 7.77 5.55
CA THR A 91 3.79 9.04 5.61
C THR A 91 2.28 8.81 5.62
N GLY A 92 1.80 7.68 5.09
CA GLY A 92 0.39 7.38 4.95
C GLY A 92 0.10 5.89 4.77
N VAL A 93 -1.18 5.53 4.87
CA VAL A 93 -1.74 4.25 4.44
C VAL A 93 -2.85 4.53 3.43
N PRO A 94 -3.09 3.67 2.42
CA PRO A 94 -2.37 2.43 2.13
C PRO A 94 -0.99 2.68 1.50
N THR A 95 0.02 1.90 1.91
CA THR A 95 1.37 1.97 1.29
C THR A 95 1.81 0.57 0.86
N LEU A 96 2.23 0.42 -0.40
CA LEU A 96 2.86 -0.80 -0.92
C LEU A 96 4.37 -0.57 -1.10
N MET A 97 5.19 -1.46 -0.56
CA MET A 97 6.66 -1.35 -0.58
C MET A 97 7.30 -2.70 -0.88
N ARG A 98 8.33 -2.73 -1.75
CA ARG A 98 9.20 -3.92 -1.91
C ARG A 98 10.35 -3.84 -0.91
N TYR A 99 10.51 -4.88 -0.10
CA TYR A 99 11.55 -5.03 0.89
C TYR A 99 12.72 -5.83 0.30
N GLY A 100 13.94 -5.29 0.35
CA GLY A 100 15.17 -5.95 -0.15
C GLY A 100 15.84 -5.26 -1.34
N THR A 101 15.13 -4.49 -2.16
CA THR A 101 15.75 -3.71 -3.27
C THR A 101 16.25 -2.36 -2.77
N VAL A 102 17.43 -2.39 -2.13
CA VAL A 102 18.45 -1.34 -1.85
C VAL A 102 18.01 0.14 -1.69
N ARG A 103 18.57 0.74 -0.62
CA ARG A 103 18.91 2.16 -0.38
C ARG A 103 18.05 2.87 0.67
N LYS A 104 18.75 3.28 1.74
CA LYS A 104 18.40 4.34 2.69
C LYS A 104 17.98 5.61 1.94
N ASN A 105 16.72 5.67 1.52
CA ASN A 105 15.92 6.86 1.25
C ASN A 105 14.61 6.38 0.65
N CYS A 106 13.63 6.09 1.51
CA CYS A 106 12.22 5.95 1.13
C CYS A 106 11.69 7.30 0.64
N ARG A 107 12.07 7.65 -0.59
CA ARG A 107 11.21 8.35 -1.52
C ARG A 107 11.00 7.34 -2.62
N LEU A 108 9.76 6.89 -2.82
CA LEU A 108 9.38 6.20 -4.03
C LEU A 108 9.56 7.19 -5.20
N THR A 109 10.80 7.43 -5.64
CA THR A 109 11.03 7.75 -7.03
C THR A 109 10.74 6.45 -7.75
N LEU A 110 9.62 6.47 -8.48
CA LEU A 110 9.29 5.54 -9.55
C LEU A 110 10.55 5.34 -10.41
N SER A 111 11.37 4.33 -10.09
CA SER A 111 12.50 3.98 -10.94
C SER A 111 11.90 3.34 -12.18
N SER A 112 12.15 3.99 -13.31
CA SER A 112 11.64 3.79 -14.66
C SER A 112 12.01 2.43 -15.28
N THR A 113 11.96 1.33 -14.54
CA THR A 113 12.30 -0.01 -15.06
C THR A 113 11.16 -1.01 -14.87
N PHE A 114 10.07 -0.64 -14.19
CA PHE A 114 8.75 -1.30 -14.30
C PHE A 114 7.95 -0.73 -15.49
N LEU A 115 8.61 -0.50 -16.62
CA LEU A 115 8.13 0.43 -17.65
C LEU A 115 6.99 -0.07 -18.57
N ASN A 116 6.44 -1.27 -18.38
CA ASN A 116 5.40 -1.79 -19.29
C ASN A 116 4.06 -2.18 -18.64
N GLY A 117 3.84 -1.90 -17.34
CA GLY A 117 2.53 -2.15 -16.69
C GLY A 117 1.97 -0.96 -15.91
N LEU A 118 2.73 0.13 -15.78
CA LEU A 118 2.51 1.18 -14.79
C LEU A 118 1.65 2.35 -15.29
N PHE A 119 0.62 2.11 -16.12
CA PHE A 119 -0.31 3.17 -16.52
C PHE A 119 -1.45 3.41 -15.50
N ILE A 120 -1.65 2.49 -14.55
CA ILE A 120 -2.79 2.56 -13.62
C ILE A 120 -2.47 3.41 -12.36
N PHE A 121 -1.21 3.44 -11.90
CA PHE A 121 -0.86 4.09 -10.62
C PHE A 121 -0.87 5.63 -10.64
N VAL A 122 -0.75 6.26 -11.81
CA VAL A 122 -0.91 7.73 -11.92
C VAL A 122 -2.39 8.14 -11.83
N TYR A 123 -3.32 7.25 -12.17
CA TYR A 123 -4.73 7.59 -12.29
C TYR A 123 -5.44 7.77 -10.95
N ILE A 124 -5.03 7.05 -9.90
CA ILE A 124 -5.74 7.07 -8.60
C ILE A 124 -5.47 8.37 -7.83
N SER A 125 -4.28 8.97 -7.93
CA SER A 125 -3.98 10.24 -7.27
C SER A 125 -4.48 11.47 -8.06
N LEU A 126 -4.56 11.39 -9.41
CA LEU A 126 -5.19 12.44 -10.21
C LEU A 126 -6.74 12.39 -10.17
N CYS A 127 -7.35 11.20 -10.06
CA CYS A 127 -8.82 11.10 -10.12
C CYS A 127 -9.55 11.70 -8.91
N VAL A 128 -8.94 11.72 -7.72
CA VAL A 128 -9.61 12.25 -6.52
C VAL A 128 -9.63 13.79 -6.52
N SER A 129 -8.64 14.44 -7.13
CA SER A 129 -8.58 15.91 -7.21
C SER A 129 -9.37 16.49 -8.41
N LEU A 130 -9.41 15.78 -9.55
CA LEU A 130 -10.14 16.25 -10.74
C LEU A 130 -11.66 16.07 -10.68
N ARG A 131 -12.20 15.18 -9.83
CA ARG A 131 -13.66 15.00 -9.68
C ARG A 131 -14.35 16.19 -9.02
N SER A 132 -13.64 16.90 -8.13
CA SER A 132 -14.14 18.09 -7.44
C SER A 132 -14.07 19.35 -8.32
N TRP A 133 -13.14 19.40 -9.28
CA TRP A 133 -13.03 20.51 -10.23
C TRP A 133 -14.04 20.39 -11.38
N TRP A 134 -14.28 19.18 -11.90
CA TRP A 134 -15.25 18.97 -12.99
C TRP A 134 -16.70 19.22 -12.58
N ARG A 135 -17.10 18.86 -11.34
CA ARG A 135 -18.46 19.16 -10.83
C ARG A 135 -18.72 20.66 -10.62
N ARG A 136 -17.69 21.49 -10.48
CA ARG A 136 -17.84 22.95 -10.28
C ARG A 136 -17.89 23.72 -11.60
N SER A 137 -17.32 23.17 -12.68
CA SER A 137 -17.33 23.80 -14.01
C SER A 137 -18.59 23.50 -14.82
N VAL A 138 -19.31 22.41 -14.56
CA VAL A 138 -20.52 22.04 -15.33
C VAL A 138 -21.78 22.80 -14.86
N SER A 139 -21.82 23.34 -13.63
CA SER A 139 -23.00 24.09 -13.13
C SER A 139 -23.06 25.57 -13.54
N LYS A 140 -22.12 26.08 -14.35
CA LYS A 140 -22.13 27.48 -14.84
C LYS A 140 -22.37 27.62 -16.35
N ALA A 141 -22.68 26.54 -17.06
CA ALA A 141 -22.87 26.55 -18.51
C ALA A 141 -24.30 26.16 -18.94
N THR A 142 -25.30 26.47 -18.12
CA THR A 142 -26.72 26.36 -18.50
C THR A 142 -27.50 27.56 -17.97
N LEU A 143 -27.28 28.70 -18.62
CA LEU A 143 -28.23 29.78 -18.90
C LEU A 143 -27.59 30.72 -19.91
#